data_AF-A0AAW2AT49-F1
#
_entry.id   AF-A0AAW2AT49-F1
#
_cell.length_a   1.000
_cell.length_b   1.000
_cell.length_c   1.000
_cell.angle_alpha   90.00
_cell.angle_beta   90.00
_cell.angle_gamma   90.00
#
_symmetry.space_group_name_H-M   'P 1'
#
loop_
_entity.id
_entity.type
_entity.pdbx_description
1 polymer ?
#
loop_
_entity_poly.entity_id
_entity_poly.type
_entity_poly.pdbx_seq_one_letter_code
_entity_poly.pdbx_strand_id
1 'polypeptide(L)'
;MYKVGGVAGVTGTLGLISASVLAADDKPRTTLSVDELSLYTTPQQKIQYVEPEKGSVEEGVSTLRKLAEPYTTWCQGVYGTVKPKVDSTVQFGQNSYAYLKNPPPEFYPRAGIIGFAGILGLFLGRGSRLKRLIYPTGLMAVGTSMYYPQEAVTIAKKTGDSIYDLALQAYVTVEKLIKDKPASNKSQQKDQAETSSSGETKA
;
A
#
# COMPACT_ATOMS: atom_id res chain seq x y z
N MET A 1 30.53 18.38 -14.27
CA MET A 1 30.53 19.74 -14.84
C MET A 1 30.47 19.59 -16.35
N TYR A 2 29.32 19.82 -16.97
CA TYR A 2 29.17 19.75 -18.43
C TYR A 2 28.31 20.92 -18.88
N LYS A 3 28.82 21.58 -19.91
CA LYS A 3 28.47 22.90 -20.41
C LYS A 3 27.32 22.77 -21.40
N VAL A 4 26.19 23.43 -21.14
CA VAL A 4 25.08 23.56 -22.10
C VAL A 4 25.47 24.66 -23.09
N GLY A 5 25.67 24.27 -24.35
CA GLY A 5 25.77 25.18 -25.48
C GLY A 5 24.39 25.35 -26.10
N GLY A 6 23.88 26.58 -26.11
CA GLY A 6 22.71 26.97 -26.89
C GLY A 6 23.11 27.38 -28.32
N VAL A 7 22.12 27.42 -29.21
CA VAL A 7 21.97 28.19 -30.47
C VAL A 7 20.70 27.62 -31.10
N ALA A 8 19.59 28.36 -31.23
CA ALA A 8 19.27 29.57 -32.02
C ALA A 8 18.47 29.15 -33.26
N GLY A 9 17.39 29.89 -33.50
CA GLY A 9 16.24 29.45 -34.27
C GLY A 9 16.36 29.62 -35.77
N VAL A 10 15.32 29.14 -36.46
CA VAL A 10 14.95 29.59 -37.80
C VAL A 10 13.42 29.54 -37.90
N THR A 11 12.83 30.72 -38.07
CA THR A 11 11.44 30.91 -38.49
C THR A 11 11.39 30.71 -40.00
N GLY A 12 10.60 29.74 -40.48
CA GLY A 12 10.41 29.42 -41.90
C GLY A 12 8.94 29.53 -42.30
N THR A 13 8.70 30.35 -43.31
CA THR A 13 7.44 30.92 -43.80
C THR A 13 6.43 29.90 -44.36
N LEU A 14 5.14 30.12 -44.10
CA LEU A 14 4.01 29.42 -44.74
C LEU A 14 3.81 29.93 -46.18
N GLY A 15 4.00 29.07 -47.18
CA GLY A 15 3.66 29.34 -48.58
C GLY A 15 2.35 28.64 -48.96
N LEU A 16 1.34 29.42 -49.34
CA LEU A 16 0.11 28.94 -49.97
C LEU A 16 0.40 28.52 -51.42
N ILE A 17 -0.04 27.33 -51.84
CA ILE A 17 -0.06 26.93 -53.25
C ILE A 17 -1.45 26.39 -53.59
N SER A 18 -2.12 27.07 -54.53
CA SER A 18 -3.35 26.64 -55.20
C SER A 18 -3.09 25.45 -56.13
N ALA A 19 -3.95 24.44 -56.06
CA ALA A 19 -3.94 23.29 -56.97
C ALA A 19 -4.71 23.60 -58.26
N SER A 20 -4.16 23.21 -59.40
CA SER A 20 -4.88 23.21 -60.67
C SER A 20 -4.45 22.07 -61.59
N VAL A 21 -5.46 21.56 -62.32
CA VAL A 21 -5.43 20.86 -63.62
C VAL A 21 -4.99 19.38 -63.63
N LEU A 22 -5.83 18.48 -64.16
CA LEU A 22 -5.67 17.89 -65.51
C LEU A 22 -6.83 16.94 -65.86
N ALA A 23 -7.56 17.29 -66.92
CA ALA A 23 -8.47 16.41 -67.62
C ALA A 23 -7.69 15.62 -68.68
N ALA A 24 -8.01 14.35 -68.86
CA ALA A 24 -7.64 13.57 -70.03
C ALA A 24 -8.80 12.65 -70.42
N ASP A 25 -9.33 12.94 -71.62
CA ASP A 25 -10.23 12.13 -72.43
C ASP A 25 -9.41 10.99 -73.08
N ASP A 26 -9.97 9.78 -73.19
CA ASP A 26 -9.55 8.88 -74.27
C ASP A 26 -10.57 7.77 -74.58
N LYS A 27 -10.73 7.49 -75.87
CA LYS A 27 -11.61 6.51 -76.52
C LYS A 27 -10.71 5.64 -77.46
N PRO A 28 -11.16 4.52 -78.05
CA PRO A 28 -11.59 3.24 -77.46
C PRO A 28 -10.84 2.00 -78.05
N ARG A 29 -10.87 0.88 -77.31
CA ARG A 29 -10.73 -0.55 -77.72
C ARG A 29 -9.40 -1.09 -78.28
N THR A 30 -8.81 -2.02 -77.52
CA THR A 30 -8.16 -3.25 -78.03
C THR A 30 -8.15 -4.37 -76.97
N THR A 31 -8.72 -5.52 -77.35
CA THR A 31 -8.60 -6.88 -76.76
C THR A 31 -8.92 -7.08 -75.26
N LEU A 32 -10.20 -7.30 -74.95
CA LEU A 32 -10.65 -7.84 -73.65
C LEU A 32 -10.68 -9.38 -73.72
N SER A 33 -10.13 -10.06 -72.71
CA SER A 33 -10.04 -11.51 -72.64
C SER A 33 -11.37 -12.15 -72.18
N VAL A 34 -11.70 -13.34 -72.69
CA VAL A 34 -12.98 -14.04 -72.43
C VAL A 34 -13.18 -14.37 -70.94
N ASP A 35 -12.10 -14.52 -70.18
CA ASP A 35 -12.13 -14.74 -68.72
C ASP A 35 -12.63 -13.54 -67.92
N GLU A 36 -12.57 -12.32 -68.45
CA GLU A 36 -13.09 -11.11 -67.77
C GLU A 36 -14.59 -10.86 -68.02
N LEU A 37 -15.22 -11.64 -68.90
CA LEU A 37 -16.64 -11.53 -69.27
C LEU A 37 -17.55 -12.57 -68.60
N SER A 38 -17.00 -13.43 -67.74
CA SER A 38 -17.81 -14.41 -67.01
C SER A 38 -18.60 -13.73 -65.87
N LEU A 39 -19.93 -13.66 -66.04
CA LEU A 39 -20.89 -13.09 -65.07
C LEU A 39 -20.86 -13.73 -63.66
N TYR A 40 -20.20 -14.87 -63.50
CA TYR A 40 -20.12 -15.62 -62.24
C TYR A 40 -18.69 -15.79 -61.74
N THR A 41 -17.68 -15.29 -62.47
CA THR A 41 -16.30 -15.30 -61.97
C THR A 41 -16.09 -14.03 -61.16
N THR A 42 -15.76 -14.17 -59.87
CA THR A 42 -15.30 -13.04 -59.08
C THR A 42 -13.90 -12.71 -59.58
N PRO A 43 -13.66 -11.56 -60.23
CA PRO A 43 -12.32 -11.22 -60.65
C PRO A 43 -11.43 -11.26 -59.42
N GLN A 44 -10.32 -11.99 -59.48
CA GLN A 44 -9.26 -11.86 -58.48
C GLN A 44 -8.59 -10.51 -58.70
N GLN A 45 -9.30 -9.44 -58.37
CA GLN A 45 -8.70 -8.17 -58.04
C GLN A 45 -7.71 -8.50 -56.93
N LYS A 46 -6.44 -8.63 -57.30
CA LYS A 46 -5.35 -8.25 -56.42
C LYS A 46 -5.59 -6.79 -56.11
N ILE A 47 -6.44 -6.54 -55.12
CA ILE A 47 -6.53 -5.26 -54.45
C ILE A 47 -5.16 -5.15 -53.79
N GLN A 48 -4.20 -4.63 -54.55
CA GLN A 48 -2.96 -4.17 -53.99
C GLN A 48 -3.42 -3.05 -53.07
N TYR A 49 -3.46 -3.34 -51.77
CA TYR A 49 -3.69 -2.35 -50.74
C TYR A 49 -2.54 -1.35 -50.89
N VAL A 50 -2.78 -0.34 -51.73
CA VAL A 50 -1.96 0.85 -51.78
C VAL A 50 -2.28 1.52 -50.47
N GLU A 51 -1.39 1.36 -49.50
CA GLU A 51 -1.39 2.17 -48.29
C GLU A 51 -1.56 3.62 -48.77
N PRO A 52 -2.63 4.33 -48.39
CA PRO A 52 -2.84 5.70 -48.84
C PRO A 52 -1.57 6.48 -48.55
N GLU A 53 -1.09 7.22 -49.55
CA GLU A 53 0.11 8.04 -49.44
C GLU A 53 -0.01 8.87 -48.17
N LYS A 54 0.85 8.55 -47.18
CA LYS A 54 0.68 8.97 -45.79
C LYS A 54 0.44 10.47 -45.75
N GLY A 55 -0.78 10.87 -45.40
CA GLY A 55 -1.07 12.28 -45.19
C GLY A 55 -0.12 12.81 -44.13
N SER A 56 0.33 14.07 -44.23
CA SER A 56 1.28 14.63 -43.26
C SER A 56 0.78 14.53 -41.80
N VAL A 57 -0.54 14.47 -41.63
CA VAL A 57 -1.21 14.28 -40.34
C VAL A 57 -1.10 12.82 -39.84
N GLU A 58 -1.20 11.84 -40.74
CA GLU A 58 -1.02 10.43 -40.42
C GLU A 58 0.43 10.12 -40.04
N GLU A 59 1.38 10.76 -40.72
CA GLU A 59 2.79 10.67 -40.36
C GLU A 59 3.05 11.29 -38.97
N GLY A 60 2.43 12.43 -38.65
CA GLY A 60 2.46 13.04 -37.33
C GLY A 60 1.87 12.15 -36.22
N VAL A 61 0.71 11.53 -36.45
CA VAL A 61 0.09 10.62 -35.48
C VAL A 61 0.93 9.33 -35.33
N SER A 62 1.52 8.83 -36.42
CA SER A 62 2.37 7.64 -36.39
C SER A 62 3.67 7.89 -35.62
N THR A 63 4.29 9.07 -35.78
CA THR A 63 5.51 9.46 -35.04
C THR A 63 5.20 9.66 -33.56
N LEU A 64 4.09 10.33 -33.22
CA LEU A 64 3.62 10.44 -31.85
C LEU A 64 3.33 9.08 -31.21
N ARG A 65 2.70 8.16 -31.93
CA ARG A 65 2.46 6.79 -31.45
C ARG A 65 3.77 6.05 -31.19
N LYS A 66 4.73 6.11 -32.12
CA LYS A 66 6.06 5.49 -31.93
C LYS A 66 6.81 6.07 -30.74
N LEU A 67 6.65 7.37 -30.46
CA LEU A 67 7.22 8.01 -29.27
C LEU A 67 6.51 7.58 -27.98
N ALA A 68 5.19 7.32 -28.03
CA ALA A 68 4.40 6.91 -26.88
C ALA A 68 4.48 5.40 -26.57
N GLU A 69 4.73 4.54 -27.58
CA GLU A 69 4.89 3.09 -27.44
C GLU A 69 5.82 2.68 -26.27
N PRO A 70 7.06 3.18 -26.15
CA PRO A 70 7.95 2.80 -25.04
C PRO A 70 7.43 3.25 -23.67
N TYR A 71 6.69 4.37 -23.60
CA TYR A 71 6.06 4.82 -22.36
C TYR A 71 4.90 3.91 -21.96
N THR A 72 4.07 3.51 -22.92
CA THR A 72 2.93 2.61 -22.66
C THR A 72 3.37 1.22 -22.22
N THR A 73 4.42 0.66 -22.82
CA THR A 73 4.95 -0.67 -22.44
C THR A 73 5.57 -0.65 -21.04
N TRP A 74 6.31 0.41 -20.69
CA TRP A 74 6.81 0.59 -19.33
C TRP A 74 5.67 0.71 -18.31
N CYS A 75 4.65 1.52 -18.61
CA CYS A 75 3.50 1.71 -17.75
C CYS A 75 2.71 0.40 -17.56
N GLN A 76 2.54 -0.41 -18.62
CA GLN A 76 1.93 -1.73 -18.54
C GLN A 76 2.71 -2.69 -17.63
N GLY A 77 4.05 -2.69 -17.69
CA GLY A 77 4.88 -3.53 -16.81
C GLY A 77 4.78 -3.14 -15.33
N VAL A 78 4.81 -1.85 -15.03
CA VAL A 78 4.64 -1.34 -13.65
C VAL A 78 3.23 -1.63 -13.15
N TYR A 79 2.21 -1.34 -13.96
CA TYR A 79 0.81 -1.61 -13.61
C TYR A 79 0.55 -3.10 -13.36
N GLY A 80 1.11 -3.98 -14.20
CA GLY A 80 1.04 -5.43 -14.01
C GLY A 80 1.67 -5.93 -12.72
N THR A 81 2.65 -5.21 -12.17
CA THR A 81 3.29 -5.55 -10.87
C THR A 81 2.53 -4.96 -9.68
N VAL A 82 2.02 -3.74 -9.83
CA VAL A 82 1.34 -3.03 -8.74
C VAL A 82 -0.08 -3.54 -8.55
N LYS A 83 -0.81 -3.84 -9.63
CA LYS A 83 -2.18 -4.37 -9.60
C LYS A 83 -2.33 -5.60 -8.68
N PRO A 84 -1.55 -6.69 -8.84
CA PRO A 84 -1.69 -7.85 -7.96
C PRO A 84 -1.29 -7.55 -6.51
N LYS A 85 -0.35 -6.63 -6.26
CA LYS A 85 -0.01 -6.22 -4.89
C LYS A 85 -1.17 -5.49 -4.22
N VAL A 86 -1.81 -4.57 -4.93
CA VAL A 86 -2.98 -3.85 -4.42
C VAL A 86 -4.14 -4.82 -4.22
N ASP A 87 -4.44 -5.66 -5.21
CA ASP A 87 -5.49 -6.67 -5.10
C ASP A 87 -5.24 -7.61 -3.92
N SER A 88 -4.00 -8.10 -3.74
CA SER A 88 -3.64 -8.94 -2.59
C SER A 88 -3.79 -8.23 -1.25
N THR A 89 -3.48 -6.93 -1.19
CA THR A 89 -3.61 -6.12 0.04
C THR A 89 -5.08 -5.86 0.38
N VAL A 90 -5.89 -5.54 -0.64
CA VAL A 90 -7.33 -5.34 -0.49
C VAL A 90 -8.00 -6.65 -0.08
N GLN A 91 -7.65 -7.77 -0.72
CA GLN A 91 -8.11 -9.10 -0.34
C GLN A 91 -7.66 -9.46 1.08
N PHE A 92 -6.41 -9.23 1.44
CA PHE A 92 -5.92 -9.46 2.80
C PHE A 92 -6.69 -8.62 3.82
N GLY A 93 -6.99 -7.36 3.51
CA GLY A 93 -7.80 -6.48 4.34
C GLY A 93 -9.24 -6.95 4.47
N GLN A 94 -9.88 -7.36 3.37
CA GLN A 94 -11.24 -7.91 3.39
C GLN A 94 -11.33 -9.22 4.19
N ASN A 95 -10.36 -10.13 3.99
CA ASN A 95 -10.27 -11.36 4.75
C ASN A 95 -10.07 -11.06 6.24
N SER A 96 -9.10 -10.19 6.58
CA SER A 96 -8.85 -9.78 7.97
C SER A 96 -10.08 -9.12 8.60
N TYR A 97 -10.79 -8.28 7.85
CA TYR A 97 -12.03 -7.64 8.30
C TYR A 97 -13.14 -8.68 8.55
N ALA A 98 -13.31 -9.66 7.66
CA ALA A 98 -14.26 -10.75 7.86
C ALA A 98 -13.92 -11.59 9.12
N TYR A 99 -12.64 -11.85 9.37
CA TYR A 99 -12.17 -12.51 10.59
C TYR A 99 -12.42 -11.70 11.86
N LEU A 100 -12.23 -10.37 11.82
CA LEU A 100 -12.49 -9.48 12.95
C LEU A 100 -13.99 -9.29 13.21
N LYS A 101 -14.83 -9.42 12.18
CA LYS A 101 -16.29 -9.28 12.30
C LYS A 101 -16.95 -10.48 12.98
N ASN A 102 -16.43 -11.69 12.77
CA ASN A 102 -16.86 -12.90 13.47
C ASN A 102 -15.64 -13.61 14.07
N PRO A 103 -15.05 -13.08 15.15
CA PRO A 103 -13.84 -13.66 15.70
C PRO A 103 -14.19 -15.02 16.34
N PRO A 104 -13.44 -16.08 16.04
CA PRO A 104 -13.51 -17.29 16.84
C PRO A 104 -13.10 -16.95 18.29
N PRO A 105 -13.70 -17.59 19.30
CA PRO A 105 -13.48 -17.26 20.72
C PRO A 105 -12.00 -17.33 21.16
N GLU A 106 -11.17 -18.03 20.39
CA GLU A 106 -9.73 -18.23 20.62
C GLU A 106 -8.82 -17.14 20.03
N PHE A 107 -9.34 -16.16 19.29
CA PHE A 107 -8.51 -15.21 18.53
C PHE A 107 -7.79 -14.20 19.42
N TYR A 108 -8.50 -13.49 20.30
CA TYR A 108 -7.91 -12.45 21.14
C TYR A 108 -6.90 -12.98 22.16
N PRO A 109 -7.13 -14.11 22.85
CA PRO A 109 -6.12 -14.68 23.73
C PRO A 109 -4.84 -15.04 22.98
N ARG A 110 -4.94 -15.69 21.81
CA ARG A 110 -3.75 -16.08 21.01
C ARG A 110 -3.04 -14.87 20.40
N ALA A 111 -3.78 -13.94 19.81
CA ALA A 111 -3.23 -12.71 19.25
C ALA A 111 -2.60 -11.83 20.34
N GLY A 112 -3.21 -11.78 21.51
CA GLY A 112 -2.67 -11.12 22.70
C GLY A 112 -1.34 -11.73 23.10
N ILE A 113 -1.27 -13.04 23.35
CA ILE A 113 -0.03 -13.72 23.75
C ILE A 113 1.07 -13.51 22.71
N ILE A 114 0.77 -13.67 21.41
CA ILE A 114 1.74 -13.47 20.32
C ILE A 114 2.20 -12.00 20.25
N GLY A 115 1.27 -11.06 20.37
CA GLY A 115 1.56 -9.62 20.36
C GLY A 115 2.41 -9.19 21.55
N PHE A 116 2.03 -9.61 22.77
CA PHE A 116 2.81 -9.37 23.98
C PHE A 116 4.18 -10.01 23.91
N ALA A 117 4.30 -11.27 23.44
CA ALA A 117 5.59 -11.92 23.24
C ALA A 117 6.45 -11.19 22.20
N GLY A 118 5.86 -10.66 21.14
CA GLY A 118 6.55 -9.86 20.13
C GLY A 118 7.05 -8.52 20.67
N ILE A 119 6.22 -7.80 21.43
CA ILE A 119 6.60 -6.52 22.06
C ILE A 119 7.68 -6.75 23.11
N LEU A 120 7.50 -7.76 23.97
CA LEU A 120 8.47 -8.14 24.99
C LEU A 120 9.78 -8.59 24.34
N GLY A 121 9.69 -9.35 23.25
CA GLY A 121 10.83 -9.78 22.43
C GLY A 121 11.54 -8.62 21.74
N LEU A 122 10.82 -7.61 21.24
CA LEU A 122 11.41 -6.41 20.64
C LEU A 122 12.08 -5.53 21.71
N PHE A 123 11.45 -5.40 22.88
CA PHE A 123 11.97 -4.65 24.00
C PHE A 123 13.24 -5.28 24.58
N LEU A 124 13.27 -6.62 24.62
CA LEU A 124 14.47 -7.35 24.96
C LEU A 124 15.51 -7.26 23.82
N GLY A 125 15.12 -7.49 22.57
CA GLY A 125 16.03 -7.59 21.42
C GLY A 125 16.72 -6.28 21.06
N ARG A 126 16.04 -5.14 21.24
CA ARG A 126 16.51 -3.82 20.79
C ARG A 126 17.49 -3.13 21.76
N GLY A 127 18.45 -3.88 22.29
CA GLY A 127 19.68 -3.34 22.90
C GLY A 127 19.49 -2.28 23.99
N SER A 128 18.38 -2.31 24.73
CA SER A 128 18.08 -1.28 25.72
C SER A 128 18.85 -1.54 27.02
N ARG A 129 19.44 -0.48 27.58
CA ARG A 129 20.12 -0.45 28.90
C ARG A 129 19.23 -0.98 30.03
N LEU A 130 17.93 -1.11 29.80
CA LEU A 130 17.00 -1.68 30.74
C LEU A 130 17.27 -3.17 30.99
N LYS A 131 17.71 -3.96 30.00
CA LYS A 131 18.18 -5.33 30.25
C LYS A 131 19.36 -5.36 31.23
N ARG A 132 20.26 -4.37 31.11
CA ARG A 132 21.43 -4.23 31.97
C ARG A 132 21.07 -3.86 33.42
N LEU A 133 19.86 -3.34 33.66
CA LEU A 133 19.37 -3.03 35.00
C LEU A 133 18.48 -4.13 35.53
N ILE A 134 17.43 -4.52 34.82
CA ILE A 134 16.43 -5.49 35.30
C ILE A 134 17.04 -6.87 35.50
N TYR A 135 17.97 -7.31 34.63
CA TYR A 135 18.55 -8.65 34.77
C TYR A 135 19.38 -8.81 36.05
N PRO A 136 20.40 -7.98 36.35
CA PRO A 136 21.14 -8.10 37.59
C PRO A 136 20.33 -7.70 38.82
N THR A 137 19.47 -6.66 38.76
CA THR A 137 18.65 -6.29 39.93
C THR A 137 17.59 -7.32 40.25
N GLY A 138 16.92 -7.89 39.24
CA GLY A 138 15.96 -8.97 39.41
C GLY A 138 16.60 -10.23 39.95
N LEU A 139 17.75 -10.64 39.40
CA LEU A 139 18.47 -11.82 39.87
C LEU A 139 19.02 -11.61 41.29
N MET A 140 19.53 -10.42 41.61
CA MET A 140 19.92 -10.06 42.97
C MET A 140 18.74 -10.06 43.93
N ALA A 141 17.59 -9.49 43.54
CA ALA A 141 16.38 -9.48 44.38
C ALA A 141 15.85 -10.89 44.65
N VAL A 142 15.88 -11.78 43.66
CA VAL A 142 15.52 -13.19 43.84
C VAL A 142 16.53 -13.89 44.75
N GLY A 143 17.83 -13.64 44.55
CA GLY A 143 18.89 -14.18 45.40
C GLY A 143 18.78 -13.72 46.86
N THR A 144 18.54 -12.44 47.10
CA THR A 144 18.35 -11.89 48.45
C THR A 144 17.04 -12.38 49.07
N SER A 145 15.97 -12.52 48.29
CA SER A 145 14.71 -13.09 48.78
C SER A 145 14.85 -14.55 49.20
N MET A 146 15.68 -15.34 48.51
CA MET A 146 15.90 -16.75 48.86
C MET A 146 16.78 -16.91 50.09
N TYR A 147 17.78 -16.04 50.24
CA TYR A 147 18.73 -16.11 51.34
C TYR A 147 18.22 -15.42 52.62
N TYR A 148 17.36 -14.40 52.50
CA TYR A 148 16.76 -13.66 53.63
C TYR A 148 15.26 -13.38 53.42
N PRO A 149 14.39 -14.41 53.57
CA PRO A 149 12.97 -14.29 53.29
C PRO A 149 12.21 -13.39 54.27
N GLN A 150 12.64 -13.31 55.53
CA GLN A 150 11.96 -12.50 56.56
C GLN A 150 12.09 -10.99 56.28
N GLU A 151 13.28 -10.54 55.90
CA GLU A 151 13.52 -9.14 55.53
C GLU A 151 12.77 -8.78 54.23
N ALA A 152 12.80 -9.67 53.24
CA ALA A 152 12.08 -9.50 51.99
C ALA A 152 10.57 -9.34 52.20
N VAL A 153 9.96 -10.16 53.07
CA VAL A 153 8.52 -10.07 53.39
C VAL A 153 8.18 -8.75 54.08
N THR A 154 9.01 -8.27 55.01
CA THR A 154 8.75 -6.99 55.68
C THR A 154 8.85 -5.80 54.74
N ILE A 155 9.82 -5.81 53.83
CA ILE A 155 9.98 -4.79 52.79
C ILE A 155 8.80 -4.86 51.81
N ALA A 156 8.45 -6.05 51.35
CA ALA A 156 7.32 -6.26 50.45
C ALA A 156 5.99 -5.78 51.05
N LYS A 157 5.73 -6.03 52.34
CA LYS A 157 4.54 -5.53 53.04
C LYS A 157 4.51 -4.00 53.08
N LYS A 158 5.58 -3.37 53.54
CA LYS A 158 5.67 -1.90 53.61
C LYS A 158 5.53 -1.24 52.24
N THR A 159 6.17 -1.81 51.22
CA THR A 159 6.05 -1.32 49.84
C THR A 159 4.65 -1.58 49.27
N GLY A 160 4.06 -2.75 49.55
CA GLY A 160 2.71 -3.09 49.15
C GLY A 160 1.67 -2.12 49.70
N ASP A 161 1.74 -1.81 51.00
CA ASP A 161 0.84 -0.85 51.65
C ASP A 161 0.96 0.55 51.03
N SER A 162 2.20 1.00 50.79
CA SER A 162 2.43 2.30 50.16
C SER A 162 1.91 2.37 48.72
N ILE A 163 2.07 1.31 47.93
CA ILE A 163 1.55 1.26 46.57
C ILE A 163 0.03 1.20 46.60
N TYR A 164 -0.56 0.48 47.55
CA TYR A 164 -2.00 0.39 47.74
C TYR A 164 -2.61 1.75 48.10
N ASP A 165 -2.00 2.47 49.03
CA ASP A 165 -2.42 3.82 49.41
C ASP A 165 -2.30 4.80 48.24
N LEU A 166 -1.20 4.73 47.47
CA LEU A 166 -1.03 5.53 46.26
C LEU A 166 -2.09 5.19 45.21
N ALA A 167 -2.37 3.90 44.99
CA ALA A 167 -3.37 3.44 44.04
C ALA A 167 -4.77 3.89 44.44
N LEU A 168 -5.12 3.82 45.73
CA LEU A 168 -6.36 4.37 46.25
C LEU A 168 -6.43 5.87 46.05
N GLN A 169 -5.37 6.60 46.36
CA GLN A 169 -5.32 8.05 46.15
C GLN A 169 -5.44 8.42 44.66
N ALA A 170 -4.77 7.68 43.79
CA ALA A 170 -4.85 7.87 42.35
C ALA A 170 -6.27 7.58 41.85
N TYR A 171 -6.88 6.47 42.27
CA TYR A 171 -8.25 6.12 41.92
C TYR A 171 -9.23 7.20 42.39
N VAL A 172 -9.15 7.61 43.65
CA VAL A 172 -10.01 8.66 44.21
C VAL A 172 -9.80 10.00 43.49
N THR A 173 -8.56 10.34 43.13
CA THR A 173 -8.26 11.56 42.37
C THR A 173 -8.88 11.51 40.98
N VAL A 174 -8.79 10.37 40.31
CA VAL A 174 -9.41 10.14 39.00
C VAL A 174 -10.93 10.16 39.11
N GLU A 175 -11.51 9.50 40.11
CA GLU A 175 -12.95 9.52 40.34
C GLU A 175 -13.45 10.93 40.61
N LYS A 176 -12.72 11.72 41.42
CA LYS A 176 -13.04 13.14 41.65
C LYS A 176 -12.95 13.95 40.37
N LEU A 177 -11.89 13.83 39.58
CA LEU A 177 -11.76 14.52 38.29
C LEU A 177 -12.88 14.15 37.30
N ILE A 178 -13.35 12.90 37.32
CA ILE A 178 -14.46 12.43 36.48
C ILE A 178 -15.80 12.96 37.00
N LYS A 179 -15.99 13.02 38.32
CA LYS A 179 -17.26 13.43 38.96
C LYS A 179 -17.42 14.96 39.04
N ASP A 180 -16.32 15.70 39.17
CA ASP A 180 -16.24 17.17 39.06
C ASP A 180 -16.40 17.65 37.61
N LYS A 181 -16.45 16.72 36.64
CA LYS A 181 -16.82 16.99 35.25
C LYS A 181 -18.26 16.55 34.93
N PRO A 182 -19.34 17.08 35.56
CA PRO A 182 -20.66 16.93 35.00
C PRO A 182 -20.83 17.95 33.87
N ALA A 183 -21.23 17.46 32.70
CA ALA A 183 -21.66 18.24 31.53
C ALA A 183 -20.59 19.08 30.79
N SER A 184 -19.61 18.41 30.18
CA SER A 184 -19.23 18.77 28.80
C SER A 184 -18.59 17.58 28.07
N ASN A 185 -19.41 17.00 27.20
CA ASN A 185 -19.07 16.28 25.97
C ASN A 185 -17.92 15.24 26.00
N LYS A 186 -18.38 13.98 25.98
CA LYS A 186 -17.88 12.86 25.15
C LYS A 186 -16.37 12.59 25.16
N SER A 187 -15.99 11.81 26.18
CA SER A 187 -15.22 10.56 26.06
C SER A 187 -14.25 10.46 24.88
N GLN A 188 -13.04 11.00 25.08
CA GLN A 188 -11.83 10.40 24.53
C GLN A 188 -11.18 9.54 25.61
N GLN A 189 -10.92 8.30 25.20
CA GLN A 189 -9.81 7.45 25.63
C GLN A 189 -9.96 6.67 26.93
N LYS A 190 -10.76 5.61 26.79
CA LYS A 190 -10.47 4.28 27.32
C LYS A 190 -9.09 3.82 26.81
N ASP A 191 -8.24 3.35 27.71
CA ASP A 191 -7.41 2.13 27.59
C ASP A 191 -6.13 2.25 28.41
N GLN A 192 -6.19 1.88 29.69
CA GLN A 192 -5.18 0.96 30.24
C GLN A 192 -5.69 0.28 31.53
N ALA A 193 -6.53 -0.73 31.33
CA ALA A 193 -6.70 -1.89 32.21
C ALA A 193 -7.16 -2.98 31.22
N GLU A 194 -6.62 -4.19 31.14
CA GLU A 194 -6.08 -5.09 32.14
C GLU A 194 -5.31 -6.19 31.40
N THR A 195 -4.31 -6.81 32.04
CA THR A 195 -4.37 -8.26 32.35
C THR A 195 -3.26 -8.55 33.37
N SER A 196 -3.58 -8.95 34.59
CA SER A 196 -3.78 -10.38 34.86
C SER A 196 -4.48 -10.63 36.20
N SER A 197 -5.80 -10.74 36.13
CA SER A 197 -6.58 -11.81 36.78
C SER A 197 -6.52 -13.02 35.83
N SER A 198 -6.47 -14.30 36.18
CA SER A 198 -7.06 -15.03 37.30
C SER A 198 -6.46 -16.45 37.35
N GLY A 199 -6.56 -17.15 38.49
CA GLY A 199 -6.22 -18.56 38.55
C GLY A 199 -6.46 -19.27 39.88
N GLU A 200 -7.68 -19.20 40.44
CA GLU A 200 -8.19 -20.22 41.37
C GLU A 200 -9.61 -20.62 40.94
N THR A 201 -9.81 -21.92 40.68
CA THR A 201 -11.13 -22.57 40.75
C THR A 201 -10.97 -23.89 41.50
N LYS A 202 -11.97 -24.14 42.35
CA LYS A 202 -12.04 -25.08 43.45
C LYS A 202 -12.59 -26.44 42.99
N ALA A 203 -11.89 -27.52 43.32
CA ALA A 203 -12.41 -28.83 43.73
C ALA A 203 -11.30 -29.61 44.42
#